data_AF-A0A433WUZ4-F1
#
_entry.id   AF-A0A433WUZ4-F1
#
_cell.length_a   1.000
_cell.length_b   1.000
_cell.length_c   1.000
_cell.angle_alpha   90.00
_cell.angle_beta   90.00
_cell.angle_gamma   90.00
#
_symmetry.space_group_name_H-M   'P 1'
#
loop_
_entity.id
_entity.type
_entity.pdbx_description
1 polymer ?
#
loop_
_entity_poly.entity_id
_entity_poly.type
_entity_poly.pdbx_seq_one_letter_code
_entity_poly.pdbx_strand_id
1 'polypeptide(L)'
;RAGRGWKLPERQACTMMNASPIVNLPPTERMIAAGYGDKPKAPSLAECIRHFYGEELDGAHDALVDVRACKRIYFEMLEQVPA
;
A
#
# COMPACT_ATOMS: atom_id res chain seq x y z
N ARG A 1 -19.62 -2.02 11.63
CA ARG A 1 -18.42 -2.58 10.94
C ARG A 1 -18.76 -2.78 9.47
N ALA A 2 -17.86 -2.48 8.55
CA ALA A 2 -18.09 -2.78 7.14
C ALA A 2 -18.27 -4.30 6.95
N GLY A 3 -19.21 -4.70 6.10
CA GLY A 3 -19.45 -6.12 5.77
C GLY A 3 -18.34 -6.72 4.91
N ARG A 4 -18.27 -8.05 4.82
CA ARG A 4 -17.36 -8.73 3.88
C ARG A 4 -17.66 -8.27 2.45
N GLY A 5 -16.62 -7.94 1.69
CA GLY A 5 -16.75 -7.47 0.30
C GLY A 5 -17.09 -5.99 0.16
N TRP A 6 -17.06 -5.20 1.25
CA TRP A 6 -17.20 -3.76 1.16
C TRP A 6 -16.10 -3.16 0.29
N LYS A 7 -16.49 -2.26 -0.60
CA LYS A 7 -15.61 -1.53 -1.51
C LYS A 7 -15.57 -0.06 -1.12
N LEU A 8 -14.43 0.58 -1.37
CA LEU A 8 -14.30 2.02 -1.23
C LEU A 8 -15.25 2.74 -2.19
N PRO A 9 -15.83 3.89 -1.78
CA PRO A 9 -16.52 4.79 -2.68
C PRO A 9 -15.64 5.21 -3.86
N GLU A 10 -16.23 5.50 -5.01
CA GLU A 10 -15.53 5.77 -6.28
C GLU A 10 -14.45 6.88 -6.19
N ARG A 11 -14.62 7.86 -5.31
CA ARG A 11 -13.69 8.99 -5.15
C ARG A 11 -12.59 8.74 -4.11
N GLN A 12 -12.50 7.54 -3.54
CA GLN A 12 -11.48 7.19 -2.54
C GLN A 12 -10.43 6.26 -3.13
N ALA A 13 -9.17 6.57 -2.87
CA ALA A 13 -8.04 5.75 -3.26
C ALA A 13 -7.47 5.02 -2.05
N CYS A 14 -7.25 3.71 -2.18
CA CYS A 14 -6.51 2.94 -1.18
C CYS A 14 -5.02 2.95 -1.56
N THR A 15 -4.19 3.61 -0.75
CA THR A 15 -2.75 3.66 -1.00
C THR A 15 -2.12 2.28 -1.03
N MET A 16 -2.54 1.36 -0.15
CA MET A 16 -2.07 -0.03 -0.16
C MET A 16 -2.39 -0.76 -1.48
N MET A 17 -3.65 -0.69 -1.93
CA MET A 17 -4.07 -1.39 -3.17
C MET A 17 -3.35 -0.81 -4.40
N ASN A 18 -3.24 0.52 -4.48
CA ASN A 18 -2.61 1.21 -5.60
C ASN A 18 -1.09 1.02 -5.62
N ALA A 19 -0.45 0.96 -4.44
CA ALA A 19 0.99 0.74 -4.34
C ALA A 19 1.39 -0.73 -4.59
N SER A 20 0.49 -1.69 -4.39
CA SER A 20 0.80 -3.12 -4.51
C SER A 20 1.44 -3.52 -5.85
N PRO A 21 0.91 -3.11 -7.03
CA PRO A 21 1.56 -3.40 -8.31
C PRO A 21 2.83 -2.59 -8.58
N ILE A 22 3.05 -1.48 -7.85
CA ILE A 22 4.22 -0.60 -8.04
C ILE A 22 5.40 -1.13 -7.22
N VAL A 23 5.19 -1.35 -5.91
CA VAL A 23 6.20 -1.90 -5.01
C VAL A 23 6.49 -3.37 -5.35
N ASN A 24 5.48 -4.10 -5.85
CA ASN A 24 5.58 -5.44 -6.43
C ASN A 24 6.38 -6.43 -5.57
N LEU A 25 6.07 -6.48 -4.27
CA LEU A 25 6.75 -7.38 -3.33
C LEU A 25 6.46 -8.85 -3.68
N PRO A 26 7.44 -9.75 -3.51
CA PRO A 26 7.25 -11.17 -3.80
C PRO A 26 6.11 -11.74 -2.94
N PRO A 27 5.34 -12.70 -3.48
CA PRO A 27 4.30 -13.38 -2.74
C PRO A 27 4.90 -14.12 -1.54
N THR A 28 4.16 -14.15 -0.43
CA THR A 28 4.57 -14.93 0.75
C THR A 28 4.31 -16.42 0.51
N GLU A 29 5.00 -17.29 1.25
CA GLU A 29 4.74 -18.74 1.22
C GLU A 29 3.27 -19.08 1.46
N ARG A 30 2.61 -18.35 2.37
CA ARG A 30 1.16 -18.53 2.65
C ARG A 30 0.30 -18.14 1.46
N MET A 31 0.66 -17.08 0.73
CA MET A 31 -0.03 -16.69 -0.50
C MET A 31 0.14 -17.75 -1.60
N ILE A 32 1.36 -18.26 -1.77
CA ILE A 32 1.66 -19.32 -2.74
C ILE A 32 0.84 -20.58 -2.40
N ALA A 33 0.88 -21.03 -1.14
CA ALA A 33 0.12 -22.19 -0.69
C ALA A 33 -1.41 -22.01 -0.83
N ALA A 34 -1.90 -20.78 -0.79
CA ALA A 34 -3.31 -20.44 -0.99
C ALA A 34 -3.70 -20.21 -2.47
N GLY A 35 -2.78 -20.42 -3.42
CA GLY A 35 -3.04 -20.25 -4.86
C GLY A 35 -2.97 -18.81 -5.37
N TYR A 36 -2.35 -17.89 -4.62
CA TYR A 36 -2.13 -16.49 -4.99
C TYR A 36 -0.65 -16.17 -5.25
N GLY A 37 0.13 -17.15 -5.69
CA GLY A 37 1.57 -16.99 -5.95
C GLY A 37 1.91 -16.13 -7.16
N ASP A 38 0.92 -15.75 -7.96
CA ASP A 38 1.02 -14.86 -9.11
C ASP A 38 0.80 -13.38 -8.74
N LYS A 39 0.32 -13.10 -7.52
CA LYS A 39 -0.02 -11.74 -7.07
C LYS A 39 1.04 -11.19 -6.13
N PRO A 40 1.39 -9.90 -6.24
CA PRO A 40 2.30 -9.28 -5.29
C PRO A 40 1.70 -9.28 -3.88
N LYS A 41 2.56 -9.40 -2.88
CA LYS A 41 2.17 -9.18 -1.48
C LYS A 41 1.77 -7.72 -1.32
N ALA A 42 0.65 -7.48 -0.65
CA ALA A 42 0.29 -6.12 -0.24
C ALA A 42 1.39 -5.53 0.65
N PRO A 43 1.94 -4.35 0.32
CA PRO A 43 2.99 -3.71 1.10
C PRO A 43 2.41 -3.08 2.38
N SER A 44 3.21 -3.09 3.43
CA SER A 44 2.99 -2.26 4.62
C SER A 44 3.31 -0.79 4.34
N LEU A 45 2.83 0.10 5.21
CA LEU A 45 3.11 1.53 5.09
C LEU A 45 4.61 1.84 5.13
N ALA A 46 5.36 1.17 6.01
CA ALA A 46 6.81 1.32 6.12
C ALA A 46 7.54 0.81 4.86
N GLU A 47 7.13 -0.33 4.30
CA GLU A 47 7.69 -0.84 3.03
C GLU A 47 7.47 0.15 1.89
N CYS A 48 6.30 0.80 1.83
CA CYS A 48 6.05 1.86 0.85
C CYS A 48 6.97 3.07 1.07
N ILE A 49 7.09 3.57 2.31
CA ILE A 49 7.97 4.72 2.62
C ILE A 49 9.42 4.43 2.23
N ARG A 50 9.90 3.22 2.54
CA ARG A 50 11.23 2.79 2.17
C ARG A 50 11.40 2.66 0.66
N HIS A 51 10.40 2.15 -0.05
CA HIS A 51 10.46 2.00 -1.51
C HIS A 51 10.46 3.36 -2.24
N PHE A 52 9.55 4.26 -1.88
CA PHE A 52 9.40 5.54 -2.57
C PHE A 52 10.45 6.57 -2.15
N TYR A 53 10.90 6.56 -0.89
CA TYR A 53 11.76 7.62 -0.34
C TYR A 53 13.11 7.14 0.20
N GLY A 54 13.33 5.83 0.33
CA GLY A 54 14.55 5.30 0.97
C GLY A 54 14.64 5.59 2.47
N GLU A 55 13.52 5.96 3.09
CA GLU A 55 13.42 6.34 4.51
C GLU A 55 12.88 5.17 5.36
N GLU A 56 13.14 5.21 6.67
CA GLU A 56 12.46 4.36 7.64
C GLU A 56 11.27 5.13 8.25
N LEU A 57 10.13 4.46 8.43
CA LEU A 57 8.95 5.06 9.04
C LEU A 57 9.07 5.00 10.57
N ASP A 58 9.46 6.12 11.17
CA ASP A 58 9.46 6.28 12.64
C ASP A 58 8.07 6.66 13.16
N GLY A 59 7.69 6.12 14.33
CA GLY A 59 6.40 6.40 14.98
C GLY A 59 5.19 5.66 14.39
N ALA A 60 5.38 4.49 13.77
CA ALA A 60 4.27 3.66 13.28
C ALA A 60 3.22 3.40 14.37
N HIS A 61 1.94 3.35 13.98
CA HIS A 61 0.77 3.28 14.87
C HIS A 61 0.41 4.57 15.60
N ASP A 62 1.14 5.67 15.40
CA ASP A 62 0.60 7.00 15.63
C ASP A 62 -0.29 7.41 14.45
N ALA A 63 -1.55 7.75 14.73
CA ALA A 63 -2.54 8.03 13.69
C ALA A 63 -2.14 9.20 12.78
N LEU A 64 -1.44 10.20 13.31
CA LEU A 64 -1.03 11.36 12.55
C LEU A 64 0.20 11.06 11.70
N VAL A 65 1.15 10.27 12.21
CA VAL A 65 2.27 9.73 11.43
C VAL A 65 1.76 8.89 10.27
N ASP A 66 0.85 7.95 10.52
CA ASP A 66 0.32 7.05 9.50
C ASP A 66 -0.43 7.82 8.39
N VAL A 67 -1.24 8.82 8.75
CA VAL A 67 -1.95 9.68 7.77
C VAL A 67 -0.98 10.51 6.95
N ARG A 68 0.08 11.07 7.56
CA ARG A 68 1.09 11.86 6.85
C ARG A 68 1.87 10.99 5.86
N ALA A 69 2.25 9.78 6.25
CA ALA A 69 2.90 8.82 5.37
C ALA A 69 1.98 8.38 4.22
N CYS A 70 0.72 8.05 4.50
CA CYS A 70 -0.28 7.76 3.46
C CYS A 70 -0.45 8.91 2.47
N LYS A 71 -0.50 10.16 2.95
CA LYS A 71 -0.60 11.36 2.10
C LYS A 71 0.61 11.45 1.16
N ARG A 72 1.83 11.29 1.67
CA ARG A 72 3.06 11.34 0.86
C ARG A 72 2.99 10.33 -0.29
N ILE A 73 2.75 9.06 0.04
CA ILE A 73 2.65 7.97 -0.92
C ILE A 73 1.54 8.21 -1.96
N TYR A 74 0.39 8.74 -1.52
CA TYR A 74 -0.71 9.05 -2.44
C TYR A 74 -0.31 10.04 -3.54
N PHE A 75 0.33 11.15 -3.16
CA PHE A 75 0.75 12.16 -4.14
C PHE A 75 1.90 11.68 -5.01
N GLU A 76 2.85 10.94 -4.45
CA GLU A 76 3.92 10.30 -5.22
C GLU A 76 3.38 9.41 -6.35
N MET A 77 2.40 8.56 -6.05
CA MET A 77 1.78 7.70 -7.06
C MET A 77 1.01 8.49 -8.12
N LEU A 78 0.45 9.65 -7.77
CA LEU A 78 -0.20 10.52 -8.76
C LEU A 78 0.82 11.18 -9.69
N GLU A 79 2.01 11.52 -9.20
CA GLU A 79 3.08 12.12 -10.01
C GLU A 79 3.74 11.09 -10.95
N GLN A 80 3.87 9.84 -10.52
CA GLN A 80 4.50 8.78 -11.31
C GLN A 80 3.61 8.21 -12.43
N VAL A 81 2.31 8.48 -12.43
CA VAL A 81 1.39 8.06 -13.49
C VAL A 81 1.31 9.19 -14.54
N PRO A 82 1.86 9.01 -15.76
CA PRO A 82 1.66 9.99 -16.83
C PRO A 82 0.16 10.08 -17.17
N ALA A 83 -0.32 11.31 -17.42
CA ALA A 83 -1.70 11.61 -17.77
C ALA A 83 -2.17 10.88 -19.04
#